data_AF-S8CGA3-F1
#
_entry.id   AF-S8CGA3-F1
#
_cell.length_a   1.000
_cell.length_b   1.000
_cell.length_c   1.000
_cell.angle_alpha   90.00
_cell.angle_beta   90.00
_cell.angle_gamma   90.00
#
_symmetry.space_group_name_H-M   'P 1'
#
loop_
_entity.id
_entity.type
_entity.pdbx_description
1 polymer ?
#
loop_
_entity_poly.entity_id
_entity_poly.type
_entity_poly.pdbx_seq_one_letter_code
_entity_poly.pdbx_strand_id
1 'polypeptide(L)'
;KKNMSRLGGKGGLSLEAFANVKNRNQNYNPAVIKKQREFYKNAKFVRKYKRSLHEQDRSNGSSAQSRSSEIGFNSKPKQIQHGNGSLREAYLKKKEEDKKLEMEREAKFRAKTEAKQRSEDRRKASREKMLKKTKSGQPVMKYRIQHILETLQ
;
A
#
# COMPACT_ATOMS: atom_id res chain seq x y z
N LYS A 1 -23.87 -8.95 1.63
CA LYS A 1 -22.65 -9.43 0.92
C LYS A 1 -22.27 -8.37 -0.12
N LYS A 2 -21.14 -7.67 0.02
CA LYS A 2 -20.70 -6.67 -0.99
C LYS A 2 -20.22 -7.41 -2.24
N ASN A 3 -20.83 -7.13 -3.39
CA ASN A 3 -20.35 -7.57 -4.70
C ASN A 3 -19.11 -6.74 -5.06
N MET A 4 -17.93 -7.21 -4.68
CA MET A 4 -16.69 -6.64 -5.20
C MET A 4 -16.33 -7.34 -6.50
N SER A 5 -16.22 -6.57 -7.58
CA SER A 5 -15.65 -7.04 -8.84
C SER A 5 -14.19 -7.45 -8.59
N ARG A 6 -13.92 -8.74 -8.75
CA ARG A 6 -12.59 -9.35 -8.59
C ARG A 6 -12.14 -9.87 -9.95
N LEU A 7 -10.92 -9.54 -10.35
CA LEU A 7 -10.30 -10.08 -11.55
C LEU A 7 -10.02 -11.57 -11.31
N GLY A 8 -10.72 -12.45 -12.02
CA GLY A 8 -10.64 -13.92 -11.86
C GLY A 8 -11.78 -14.55 -11.05
N GLY A 9 -12.89 -13.85 -10.81
CA GLY A 9 -14.09 -14.43 -10.19
C GLY A 9 -14.01 -14.55 -8.66
N LYS A 10 -14.68 -15.54 -8.07
CA LYS A 10 -14.97 -15.63 -6.62
C LYS A 10 -13.72 -15.70 -5.72
N GLY A 11 -12.59 -16.15 -6.27
CA GLY A 11 -11.26 -16.19 -5.62
C GLY A 11 -10.23 -15.22 -6.21
N GLY A 12 -10.66 -14.37 -7.15
CA GLY A 12 -9.80 -13.45 -7.87
C GLY A 12 -9.23 -12.32 -7.00
N LEU A 13 -8.14 -11.73 -7.48
CA LEU A 13 -7.55 -10.54 -6.87
C LEU A 13 -8.52 -9.37 -7.01
N SER A 14 -8.72 -8.60 -5.93
CA SER A 14 -9.58 -7.41 -5.98
C SER A 14 -8.92 -6.32 -6.83
N LEU A 15 -9.72 -5.44 -7.43
CA LEU A 15 -9.23 -4.27 -8.17
C LEU A 15 -8.23 -3.44 -7.33
N GLU A 16 -8.51 -3.33 -6.04
CA GLU A 16 -7.66 -2.67 -5.04
C GLU A 16 -6.28 -3.32 -4.88
N ALA A 17 -6.17 -4.64 -5.07
CA ALA A 17 -4.87 -5.32 -5.04
C ALA A 17 -3.97 -4.83 -6.19
N PHE A 18 -4.53 -4.58 -7.38
CA PHE A 18 -3.78 -4.07 -8.54
C PHE A 18 -3.44 -2.59 -8.41
N ALA A 19 -4.39 -1.77 -7.94
CA ALA A 19 -4.14 -0.35 -7.70
C ALA A 19 -3.01 -0.13 -6.67
N ASN A 20 -2.98 -0.96 -5.62
CA ASN A 20 -1.99 -0.86 -4.56
C ASN A 20 -0.62 -1.49 -4.90
N VAL A 21 -0.49 -2.26 -5.99
CA VAL A 21 0.81 -2.84 -6.41
C VAL A 21 1.83 -1.76 -6.78
N LYS A 22 1.39 -0.66 -7.40
CA LYS A 22 2.29 0.44 -7.81
C LYS A 22 2.63 1.42 -6.67
N ASN A 23 1.77 1.49 -5.65
CA ASN A 23 1.91 2.43 -4.53
C ASN A 23 2.63 1.83 -3.31
N ARG A 24 2.80 0.50 -3.26
CA ARG A 24 3.72 -0.11 -2.30
C ARG A 24 5.13 0.17 -2.79
N ASN A 25 5.88 0.99 -2.06
CA ASN A 25 7.33 1.09 -2.19
C ASN A 25 7.94 -0.28 -1.84
N GLN A 26 7.83 -1.22 -2.77
CA GLN A 26 8.41 -2.55 -2.72
C GLN A 26 9.88 -2.36 -3.03
N ASN A 27 10.67 -1.97 -2.01
CA ASN A 27 12.11 -2.08 -2.10
C ASN A 27 12.41 -3.56 -2.36
N TYR A 28 12.78 -3.88 -3.60
CA TYR A 28 13.02 -5.24 -4.05
C TYR A 28 14.19 -5.82 -3.24
N ASN A 29 13.87 -6.59 -2.21
CA ASN A 29 14.86 -7.25 -1.38
C ASN A 29 14.84 -8.76 -1.70
N PRO A 30 15.82 -9.26 -2.46
CA PRO A 30 15.85 -10.66 -2.88
C PRO A 30 15.94 -11.62 -1.69
N ALA A 31 16.55 -11.22 -0.57
CA ALA A 31 16.66 -12.06 0.62
C ALA A 31 15.29 -12.29 1.30
N VAL A 32 14.45 -11.25 1.39
CA VAL A 32 13.11 -11.35 1.98
C VAL A 32 12.22 -12.23 1.10
N ILE A 33 12.28 -12.05 -0.22
CA ILE A 33 11.51 -12.85 -1.18
C ILE A 33 11.95 -14.32 -1.11
N LYS A 34 13.26 -14.60 -1.04
CA LYS A 34 13.79 -15.96 -0.89
C LYS A 34 13.30 -16.60 0.41
N LYS A 35 13.34 -15.88 1.53
CA LYS A 35 12.84 -16.37 2.83
C LYS A 35 11.35 -16.73 2.79
N GLN A 36 10.52 -15.89 2.17
CA GLN A 36 9.08 -16.16 2.02
C GLN A 36 8.81 -17.39 1.13
N ARG A 37 9.56 -17.53 0.01
CA ARG A 37 9.44 -18.70 -0.88
C ARG A 37 9.80 -20.00 -0.16
N GLU A 38 10.92 -20.02 0.56
CA GLU A 38 11.35 -21.19 1.32
C GLU A 38 10.37 -21.52 2.44
N PHE A 39 9.87 -20.52 3.18
CA PHE A 39 8.85 -20.73 4.21
C PHE A 39 7.59 -21.42 3.64
N TYR A 40 7.10 -20.93 2.49
CA TYR A 40 5.94 -21.51 1.84
C TYR A 40 6.20 -22.94 1.34
N LYS A 41 7.38 -23.17 0.74
CA LYS A 41 7.81 -24.49 0.27
C LYS A 41 7.88 -25.49 1.43
N ASN A 42 8.46 -25.07 2.56
CA ASN A 42 8.55 -25.89 3.76
C ASN A 42 7.17 -26.18 4.37
N ALA A 43 6.30 -25.18 4.48
CA ALA A 43 4.93 -25.40 4.94
C ALA A 43 4.15 -26.39 4.05
N LYS A 44 4.38 -26.34 2.74
CA LYS A 44 3.79 -27.30 1.78
C LYS A 44 4.31 -28.72 2.02
N PHE A 45 5.61 -28.89 2.24
CA PHE A 45 6.19 -30.21 2.54
C PHE A 45 5.72 -30.77 3.88
N VAL A 46 5.66 -29.94 4.92
CA VAL A 46 5.12 -30.35 6.23
C VAL A 46 3.66 -30.79 6.10
N ARG A 47 2.83 -30.04 5.37
CA ARG A 47 1.44 -30.43 5.11
C ARG A 47 1.35 -31.73 4.33
N LYS A 48 2.17 -31.92 3.30
CA LYS A 48 2.22 -33.16 2.51
C LYS A 48 2.59 -34.35 3.39
N TYR A 49 3.63 -34.22 4.21
CA TYR A 49 4.09 -35.26 5.13
C TYR A 49 3.05 -35.61 6.19
N LYS A 50 2.40 -34.61 6.81
CA LYS A 50 1.31 -34.86 7.76
C LYS A 50 0.13 -35.57 7.12
N ARG A 51 -0.17 -35.29 5.85
CA ARG A 51 -1.21 -35.99 5.11
C ARG A 51 -0.83 -37.45 4.85
N SER A 52 0.40 -37.73 4.43
CA SER A 52 0.85 -39.11 4.20
C SER A 52 0.90 -39.93 5.50
N LEU A 53 1.28 -39.32 6.63
CA LEU A 53 1.18 -39.98 7.94
C LEU A 53 -0.26 -40.36 8.27
N HIS A 54 -1.21 -39.44 8.11
CA HIS A 54 -2.61 -39.73 8.32
C HIS A 54 -3.15 -40.82 7.39
N GLU A 55 -2.71 -40.86 6.12
CA GLU A 55 -3.09 -41.91 5.18
C GLU A 55 -2.51 -43.26 5.58
N GLN A 56 -1.27 -43.30 6.09
CA GLN A 56 -0.62 -44.50 6.60
C GLN A 56 -1.27 -45.03 7.89
N ASP A 57 -1.66 -44.14 8.81
CA ASP A 57 -2.44 -44.49 10.01
C ASP A 57 -3.80 -45.07 9.63
N ARG A 58 -4.39 -44.61 8.52
CA ARG A 58 -5.65 -45.17 8.00
C ARG A 58 -5.48 -46.50 7.26
N SER A 59 -4.36 -46.72 6.56
CA SER A 59 -4.10 -47.99 5.89
C SER A 59 -3.62 -49.09 6.85
N ASN A 60 -2.91 -48.74 7.92
CA ASN A 60 -2.50 -49.67 8.98
C ASN A 60 -3.60 -49.92 10.02
N GLY A 61 -4.69 -49.14 9.98
CA GLY A 61 -5.83 -49.20 10.91
C GLY A 61 -7.03 -50.02 10.42
N SER A 62 -6.82 -51.09 9.65
CA SER A 62 -7.85 -52.12 9.39
C SER A 62 -7.97 -53.12 10.55
N SER A 63 -8.09 -52.59 11.77
CA SER A 63 -8.50 -53.34 12.96
C SER A 63 -8.91 -52.34 14.03
N ALA A 64 -10.10 -52.56 14.60
CA ALA A 64 -10.70 -51.84 15.73
C ALA A 64 -11.32 -50.47 15.44
N GLN A 65 -12.57 -50.52 14.97
CA GLN A 65 -13.54 -49.45 15.22
C GLN A 65 -14.39 -49.85 16.44
N SER A 66 -14.04 -49.39 17.65
CA SER A 66 -15.00 -49.07 18.72
C SER A 66 -14.32 -48.49 19.97
N ARG A 67 -14.50 -47.17 20.13
CA ARG A 67 -14.87 -46.46 21.37
C ARG A 67 -14.13 -46.86 22.67
N SER A 68 -13.17 -46.02 23.07
CA SER A 68 -12.86 -45.83 24.48
C SER A 68 -13.60 -44.58 25.00
N SER A 69 -14.53 -44.83 25.92
CA SER A 69 -15.18 -43.86 26.78
C SER A 69 -14.21 -43.32 27.84
N GLU A 70 -14.39 -42.03 28.15
CA GLU A 70 -14.17 -41.38 29.45
C GLU A 70 -12.76 -41.36 30.05
N ILE A 71 -12.03 -40.25 29.80
CA ILE A 71 -11.21 -39.60 30.85
C ILE A 71 -11.46 -38.09 30.76
N GLY A 72 -12.02 -37.54 31.84
CA GLY A 72 -12.57 -36.19 31.92
C GLY A 72 -11.55 -35.06 31.80
N PHE A 73 -11.99 -33.98 31.16
CA PHE A 73 -11.44 -32.65 31.37
C PHE A 73 -12.58 -31.71 31.79
N ASN A 74 -12.75 -31.61 33.11
CA ASN A 74 -13.41 -30.47 33.73
C ASN A 74 -12.65 -29.20 33.34
N SER A 75 -13.14 -28.50 32.32
CA SER A 75 -12.69 -27.14 32.00
C SER A 75 -13.90 -26.24 32.05
N LYS A 76 -14.17 -25.68 33.24
CA LYS A 76 -15.13 -24.58 33.39
C LYS A 76 -14.85 -23.53 32.31
N PRO A 77 -15.87 -22.95 31.66
CA PRO A 77 -15.64 -21.77 30.84
C PRO A 77 -15.18 -20.65 31.77
N LYS A 78 -13.87 -20.39 31.81
CA LYS A 78 -13.35 -19.16 32.40
C LYS A 78 -13.99 -18.04 31.59
N GLN A 79 -14.97 -17.37 32.18
CA GLN A 79 -15.44 -16.08 31.68
C GLN A 79 -14.21 -15.17 31.68
N ILE A 80 -13.64 -14.94 30.50
CA ILE A 80 -12.69 -13.85 30.29
C ILE A 80 -13.54 -12.58 30.28
N GLN A 81 -13.90 -12.12 31.47
CA GLN A 81 -14.27 -10.73 31.65
C GLN A 81 -12.98 -9.92 31.69
N HIS A 82 -13.05 -8.72 31.11
CA HIS A 82 -12.05 -7.65 31.07
C HIS A 82 -11.06 -7.68 29.89
N GLY A 83 -11.28 -6.78 28.91
CA GLY A 83 -10.26 -6.46 27.91
C GLY A 83 -10.64 -5.66 26.65
N ASN A 84 -11.91 -5.26 26.43
CA ASN A 84 -12.30 -4.64 25.15
C ASN A 84 -12.06 -3.11 25.03
N GLY A 85 -11.52 -2.45 26.06
CA GLY A 85 -11.24 -1.00 26.04
C GLY A 85 -9.97 -0.64 25.26
N SER A 86 -8.89 -1.39 25.47
CA SER A 86 -7.55 -1.07 24.94
C SER A 86 -7.45 -1.18 23.41
N LEU A 87 -8.14 -2.16 22.79
CA LEU A 87 -8.09 -2.34 21.34
C LEU A 87 -8.79 -1.19 20.58
N ARG A 88 -9.89 -0.68 21.13
CA ARG A 88 -10.65 0.43 20.54
C ARG A 88 -9.87 1.73 20.65
N GLU A 89 -9.22 1.98 21.78
CA GLU A 89 -8.35 3.15 21.96
C GLU A 89 -7.14 3.11 21.02
N ALA A 90 -6.48 1.95 20.87
CA ALA A 90 -5.37 1.80 19.93
C ALA A 90 -5.81 2.06 18.47
N TYR A 91 -7.01 1.63 18.09
CA TYR A 91 -7.57 1.90 16.77
C TYR A 91 -7.86 3.39 16.54
N LEU A 92 -8.43 4.08 17.54
CA LEU A 92 -8.72 5.51 17.43
C LEU A 92 -7.43 6.34 17.35
N LYS A 93 -6.43 6.03 18.18
CA LYS A 93 -5.11 6.68 18.14
C LYS A 93 -4.44 6.53 16.77
N LYS A 94 -4.40 5.31 16.23
CA LYS A 94 -3.86 5.06 14.89
C LYS A 94 -4.58 5.87 13.81
N LYS A 95 -5.92 5.96 13.89
CA LYS A 95 -6.72 6.74 12.94
C LYS A 95 -6.43 8.24 13.01
N GLU A 96 -6.16 8.76 14.20
CA GLU A 96 -5.77 10.16 14.39
C GLU A 96 -4.37 10.45 13.84
N GLU A 97 -3.42 9.56 14.07
CA GLU A 97 -2.06 9.64 13.52
C GLU A 97 -2.08 9.60 12.00
N ASP A 98 -2.81 8.65 11.41
CA ASP A 98 -2.95 8.52 9.95
C ASP A 98 -3.53 9.81 9.33
N LYS A 99 -4.56 10.40 9.96
CA LYS A 99 -5.14 11.69 9.52
C LYS A 99 -4.14 12.84 9.61
N LYS A 100 -3.34 12.92 10.67
CA LYS A 100 -2.30 13.95 10.80
C LYS A 100 -1.25 13.80 9.70
N LEU A 101 -0.81 12.58 9.43
CA LEU A 101 0.14 12.29 8.35
C LEU A 101 -0.40 12.65 6.97
N GLU A 102 -1.69 12.41 6.72
CA GLU A 102 -2.35 12.84 5.48
C GLU A 102 -2.35 14.36 5.34
N MET A 103 -2.74 15.09 6.39
CA MET A 103 -2.72 16.56 6.39
C MET A 103 -1.32 17.13 6.16
N GLU A 104 -0.30 16.57 6.81
CA GLU A 104 1.09 17.01 6.61
C GLU A 104 1.60 16.76 5.19
N ARG A 105 1.25 15.60 4.61
CA ARG A 105 1.61 15.28 3.22
C ARG A 105 0.90 16.20 2.24
N GLU A 106 -0.39 16.47 2.45
CA GLU A 106 -1.15 17.37 1.61
C GLU A 106 -0.61 18.80 1.70
N ALA A 107 -0.26 19.28 2.90
CA ALA A 107 0.38 20.58 3.08
C ALA A 107 1.71 20.68 2.32
N LYS A 108 2.57 19.66 2.43
CA LYS A 108 3.84 19.59 1.68
C LYS A 108 3.62 19.57 0.17
N PHE A 109 2.62 18.82 -0.29
CA PHE A 109 2.28 18.76 -1.71
C PHE A 109 1.78 20.11 -2.22
N ARG A 110 0.85 20.75 -1.49
CA ARG A 110 0.31 22.09 -1.81
C ARG A 110 1.42 23.15 -1.86
N ALA A 111 2.30 23.18 -0.87
CA ALA A 111 3.44 24.10 -0.85
C ALA A 111 4.37 23.89 -2.07
N LYS A 112 4.62 22.63 -2.45
CA LYS A 112 5.43 22.30 -3.62
C LYS A 112 4.75 22.71 -4.94
N THR A 113 3.44 22.49 -5.06
CA THR A 113 2.68 22.91 -6.25
C THR A 113 2.62 24.43 -6.37
N GLU A 114 2.44 25.13 -5.25
CA GLU A 114 2.41 26.60 -5.25
C GLU A 114 3.78 27.19 -5.61
N ALA A 115 4.87 26.64 -5.09
CA ALA A 115 6.22 27.07 -5.46
C ALA A 115 6.50 26.87 -6.96
N LYS A 116 6.07 25.74 -7.52
CA LYS A 116 6.15 25.49 -8.98
C LYS A 116 5.32 26.52 -9.75
N GLN A 117 4.07 26.74 -9.36
CA GLN A 117 3.18 27.69 -10.02
C GLN A 117 3.78 29.09 -10.03
N ARG A 118 4.28 29.57 -8.88
CA ARG A 118 4.97 30.86 -8.76
C ARG A 118 6.18 30.96 -9.70
N SER A 119 6.98 29.90 -9.82
CA SER A 119 8.12 29.88 -10.76
C SER A 119 7.67 29.88 -12.22
N GLU A 120 6.59 29.16 -12.55
CA GLU A 120 6.03 29.14 -13.89
C GLU A 120 5.41 30.48 -14.27
N ASP A 121 4.71 31.13 -13.35
CA ASP A 121 4.12 32.45 -13.55
C ASP A 121 5.20 33.51 -13.79
N ARG A 122 6.31 33.47 -13.04
CA ARG A 122 7.50 34.30 -13.30
C ARG A 122 8.06 34.07 -14.70
N ARG A 123 8.19 32.80 -15.11
CA ARG A 123 8.68 32.43 -16.46
C ARG A 123 7.71 32.87 -17.56
N LYS A 124 6.40 32.76 -17.33
CA LYS A 124 5.37 33.20 -18.28
C LYS A 124 5.41 34.72 -18.43
N ALA A 125 5.50 35.46 -17.34
CA ALA A 125 5.57 36.92 -17.35
C ALA A 125 6.81 37.44 -18.09
N SER A 126 7.98 36.82 -17.89
CA SER A 126 9.18 37.18 -18.66
C SER A 126 9.03 36.85 -20.15
N ARG A 127 8.52 35.66 -20.47
CA ARG A 127 8.24 35.25 -21.86
C ARG A 127 7.23 36.14 -22.56
N GLU A 128 6.16 36.53 -21.89
CA GLU A 128 5.11 37.39 -22.46
C GLU A 128 5.69 38.75 -22.89
N LYS A 129 6.51 39.37 -22.03
CA LYS A 129 7.22 40.62 -22.37
C LYS A 129 8.12 40.43 -23.59
N MET A 130 8.86 39.31 -23.66
CA MET A 130 9.76 39.00 -24.78
C MET A 130 9.03 38.69 -26.10
N LEU A 131 7.80 38.14 -26.02
CA LEU A 131 7.01 37.72 -27.18
C LEU A 131 6.06 38.80 -27.69
N LYS A 132 6.07 40.00 -27.07
CA LYS A 132 5.29 41.14 -27.58
C LYS A 132 5.75 41.51 -28.99
N LYS A 133 4.78 41.68 -29.89
CA LYS A 133 4.98 42.04 -31.29
C LYS A 133 4.29 43.37 -31.63
N THR A 134 4.81 44.10 -32.61
CA THR A 134 4.18 45.28 -33.19
C THR A 134 2.96 44.88 -34.05
N LYS A 135 2.19 45.86 -34.54
CA LYS A 135 1.04 45.62 -35.44
C LYS A 135 1.43 44.87 -36.73
N SER A 136 2.69 44.97 -37.16
CA SER A 136 3.28 44.23 -38.30
C SER A 136 3.90 42.87 -37.92
N GLY A 137 3.82 42.45 -36.65
CA GLY A 137 4.33 41.16 -36.18
C GLY A 137 5.82 41.14 -35.81
N GLN A 138 6.53 42.28 -35.89
CA GLN A 138 7.94 42.37 -35.49
C GLN A 138 8.07 42.37 -33.95
N PRO A 139 9.05 41.68 -33.35
CA PRO A 139 9.27 41.70 -31.90
C PRO A 139 9.51 43.12 -31.39
N VAL A 140 8.91 43.48 -30.24
CA VAL A 140 9.10 44.79 -29.62
C VAL A 140 10.49 44.84 -28.98
N MET A 141 11.43 45.54 -29.64
CA MET A 141 12.85 45.58 -29.29
C MET A 141 13.13 46.07 -27.86
N LYS A 142 12.29 46.95 -27.30
CA LYS A 142 12.42 47.45 -25.92
C LYS A 142 12.57 46.31 -24.89
N TYR A 143 11.69 45.32 -24.96
CA TYR A 143 11.68 44.20 -23.99
C TYR A 143 12.76 43.16 -24.29
N ARG A 144 13.19 43.03 -25.55
CA ARG A 144 14.24 42.08 -25.96
C ARG A 144 15.63 42.57 -25.59
N ILE A 145 15.91 43.86 -25.81
CA ILE A 145 17.18 44.49 -25.41
C ILE A 145 17.32 44.49 -23.89
N GLN A 146 16.28 44.87 -23.15
CA GLN A 146 16.30 44.86 -21.68
C GLN A 146 16.67 43.48 -21.12
N HIS A 147 16.10 42.40 -21.67
CA HIS A 147 16.43 41.05 -21.23
C HIS A 147 17.88 40.65 -21.55
N ILE A 148 18.38 40.98 -22.75
CA ILE A 148 19.78 40.71 -23.14
C ILE A 148 20.73 41.42 -22.17
N LEU A 149 20.43 42.67 -21.81
CA LEU A 149 21.22 43.44 -20.86
C LEU A 149 21.18 42.83 -19.44
N GLU A 150 20.01 42.40 -18.96
CA GLU A 150 19.86 41.72 -17.67
C GLU A 150 20.59 40.36 -17.61
N THR A 151 20.74 39.65 -18.74
CA THR A 151 21.46 38.35 -18.79
C THR A 151 22.97 38.47 -18.89
N LEU A 152 23.50 39.66 -19.22
CA LEU A 152 24.94 39.91 -19.35
C LEU A 152 25.57 40.44 -18.04
N GLN A 153 24.76 40.68 -17.00
CA GLN A 153 25.17 41.08 -15.65
C GLN A 153 25.07 39.89 -14.69
#